data_AF-A0A6T8DKE7-F1
#
_entry.id   AF-A0A6T8DKE7-F1
#
_cell.length_a   1.000
_cell.length_b   1.000
_cell.length_c   1.000
_cell.angle_alpha   90.00
_cell.angle_beta   90.00
_cell.angle_gamma   90.00
#
_symmetry.space_group_name_H-M   'P 1'
#
loop_
_entity.id
_entity.type
_entity.pdbx_description
1 polymer ?
#
loop_
_entity_poly.entity_id
_entity_poly.type
_entity_poly.pdbx_seq_one_letter_code
_entity_poly.pdbx_strand_id
1 'polypeptide(L)'
;MVSAKEFCSDAYQLRGELNEVPHIKDAGVERLAEAGIFSTYMLLSVYLQVERDVEVLAEFLKGKVADGHSKRAAEAIARRVDSVGIKIAVKLPEKDRDGKPISSKLTDVTVQELLARPFDNEIRQMFPGVGFGRPGDKAENDSLRSLRERAGIDTTNKLYAAMLRCLASPTPSSDELLTLREQFGEWGVAGGYKTTVIEAMRQRLDTGIDNTRRTPLETIADPPEAPEPPRTDEGMPRRRSRIAKPKPEEPIAMGDLRGSKLEAEPRRKGGFGRVAAVAVMLAAGFAYRALMASCEPKIGVLLLDDGQGDWL
;
A
#
# COMPACT_ATOMS: atom_id res chain seq x y z
N MET A 1 -13.19 3.00 21.02
CA MET A 1 -11.76 3.05 21.37
C MET A 1 -11.34 1.66 21.82
N VAL A 2 -10.30 1.12 21.18
CA VAL A 2 -9.79 -0.23 21.45
C VAL A 2 -8.70 -0.15 22.52
N SER A 3 -8.62 -1.14 23.41
CA SER A 3 -7.58 -1.16 24.45
C SER A 3 -6.21 -1.48 23.84
N ALA A 4 -5.10 -1.05 24.46
CA ALA A 4 -3.76 -1.42 23.97
C ALA A 4 -3.51 -2.93 23.96
N LYS A 5 -4.12 -3.67 24.89
CA LYS A 5 -4.04 -5.14 24.94
C LYS A 5 -4.75 -5.77 23.73
N GLU A 6 -5.94 -5.27 23.40
CA GLU A 6 -6.72 -5.73 22.26
C GLU A 6 -6.09 -5.30 20.93
N PHE A 7 -5.65 -4.06 20.81
CA PHE A 7 -4.89 -3.55 19.66
C PHE A 7 -3.56 -4.26 19.45
N CYS A 8 -3.03 -5.00 20.43
CA CYS A 8 -1.84 -5.84 20.25
C CYS A 8 -2.15 -7.34 20.30
N SER A 9 -3.42 -7.72 20.13
CA SER A 9 -3.88 -9.11 20.11
C SER A 9 -3.90 -9.65 18.68
N ASP A 10 -3.52 -10.92 18.53
CA ASP A 10 -3.56 -11.66 17.28
C ASP A 10 -4.99 -11.89 16.79
N ALA A 11 -5.95 -11.92 17.72
CA ALA A 11 -7.37 -12.06 17.40
C ALA A 11 -7.99 -10.75 16.89
N TYR A 12 -7.31 -9.60 17.04
CA TYR A 12 -7.83 -8.32 16.60
C TYR A 12 -7.29 -7.98 15.20
N GLN A 13 -8.23 -7.81 14.26
CA GLN A 13 -7.96 -7.32 12.91
C GLN A 13 -8.19 -5.81 12.86
N LEU A 14 -7.25 -5.10 12.22
CA LEU A 14 -7.36 -3.65 12.07
C LEU A 14 -8.58 -3.31 11.21
N ARG A 15 -9.36 -2.35 11.69
CA ARG A 15 -10.51 -1.77 10.98
C ARG A 15 -10.10 -0.59 10.11
N GLY A 16 -8.86 -0.13 10.24
CA GLY A 16 -8.30 1.00 9.50
C GLY A 16 -8.73 2.38 10.06
N GLU A 17 -9.53 2.40 11.11
CA GLU A 17 -10.01 3.62 11.79
C GLU A 17 -8.96 4.15 12.77
N LEU A 18 -8.58 5.42 12.67
CA LEU A 18 -7.53 6.00 13.54
C LEU A 18 -7.83 5.94 15.04
N ASN A 19 -9.11 5.96 15.44
CA ASN A 19 -9.55 5.86 16.84
C ASN A 19 -9.44 4.43 17.42
N GLU A 20 -9.04 3.45 16.61
CA GLU A 20 -8.70 2.10 17.06
C GLU A 20 -7.30 2.07 17.67
N VAL A 21 -6.43 3.00 17.28
CA VAL A 21 -5.10 3.12 17.88
C VAL A 21 -5.26 3.64 19.31
N PRO A 22 -4.67 2.95 20.31
CA PRO A 22 -4.81 3.34 21.71
C PRO A 22 -4.38 4.78 21.92
N HIS A 23 -5.15 5.51 22.74
CA HIS A 23 -4.92 6.92 23.09
C HIS A 23 -5.19 7.95 21.97
N ILE A 24 -5.59 7.52 20.77
CA ILE A 24 -6.10 8.42 19.72
C ILE A 24 -7.61 8.57 19.91
N LYS A 25 -8.06 9.78 20.22
CA LYS A 25 -9.47 10.16 20.35
C LYS A 25 -9.87 11.03 19.14
N ASP A 26 -11.15 11.38 19.03
CA ASP A 26 -11.69 12.14 17.88
C ASP A 26 -10.92 13.43 17.58
N ALA A 27 -10.60 14.24 18.60
CA ALA A 27 -9.77 15.44 18.41
C ALA A 27 -8.35 15.13 17.88
N GLY A 28 -7.82 13.94 18.19
CA GLY A 28 -6.57 13.45 17.63
C GLY A 28 -6.69 12.97 16.19
N VAL A 29 -7.83 12.35 15.84
CA VAL A 29 -8.17 11.96 14.47
C VAL A 29 -8.23 13.20 13.56
N GLU A 30 -8.86 14.28 14.00
CA GLU A 30 -8.91 15.54 13.26
C GLU A 30 -7.51 16.10 12.99
N ARG A 31 -6.63 16.15 14.01
CA ARG A 31 -5.25 16.63 13.86
C ARG A 31 -4.38 15.71 12.99
N LEU A 32 -4.67 14.42 12.96
CA LEU A 32 -4.02 13.47 12.06
C LEU A 32 -4.48 13.70 10.62
N ALA A 33 -5.78 13.95 10.41
CA ALA A 33 -6.31 14.29 9.10
C ALA A 33 -5.74 15.61 8.56
N GLU A 34 -5.54 16.63 9.42
CA GLU A 34 -4.82 17.86 9.08
C GLU A 34 -3.37 17.59 8.64
N ALA A 35 -2.73 16.58 9.23
CA ALA A 35 -1.40 16.10 8.83
C ALA A 35 -1.44 15.15 7.61
N GLY A 36 -2.60 14.97 6.97
CA GLY A 36 -2.78 14.11 5.80
C GLY A 36 -2.80 12.60 6.11
N ILE A 37 -3.06 12.22 7.37
CA ILE A 37 -3.17 10.82 7.80
C ILE A 37 -4.65 10.50 8.03
N PHE A 38 -5.21 9.60 7.21
CA PHE A 38 -6.64 9.32 7.19
C PHE A 38 -7.01 7.90 7.65
N SER A 39 -6.04 7.01 7.76
CA SER A 39 -6.25 5.63 8.19
C SER A 39 -5.15 5.17 9.15
N THR A 40 -5.44 4.13 9.91
CA THR A 40 -4.44 3.43 10.73
C THR A 40 -3.27 2.97 9.86
N TYR A 41 -3.52 2.43 8.66
CA TYR A 41 -2.46 1.99 7.75
C TYR A 41 -1.48 3.11 7.40
N MET A 42 -1.98 4.32 7.11
CA MET A 42 -1.13 5.48 6.89
C MET A 42 -0.33 5.86 8.13
N LEU A 43 -0.90 5.75 9.33
CA LEU A 43 -0.17 6.01 10.56
C LEU A 43 0.94 4.97 10.81
N LEU A 44 0.68 3.69 10.54
CA LEU A 44 1.70 2.63 10.57
C LEU A 44 2.79 2.87 9.52
N SER A 45 2.45 3.49 8.39
CA SER A 45 3.44 3.90 7.39
C SER A 45 4.42 4.95 7.90
N VAL A 46 3.99 5.87 8.79
CA VAL A 46 4.86 6.88 9.40
C VAL A 46 5.91 6.21 10.27
N TYR A 47 5.51 5.22 11.09
CA TYR A 47 6.43 4.43 11.91
C TYR A 47 7.56 3.79 11.08
N LEU A 48 7.19 3.20 9.95
CA LEU A 48 8.15 2.55 9.05
C LEU A 48 9.00 3.56 8.26
N GLN A 49 8.48 4.74 7.94
CA GLN A 49 9.24 5.82 7.31
C GLN A 49 10.35 6.35 8.21
N VAL A 50 10.10 6.45 9.52
CA VAL A 50 11.10 6.84 10.52
C VAL A 50 11.95 5.65 10.99
N GLU A 51 12.06 4.63 10.14
CA GLU A 51 12.89 3.43 10.34
C GLU A 51 12.62 2.69 11.66
N ARG A 52 11.35 2.69 12.08
CA ARG A 52 10.88 2.04 13.31
C ARG A 52 11.37 2.71 14.60
N ASP A 53 11.76 3.98 14.54
CA ASP A 53 12.10 4.78 15.71
C ASP A 53 10.83 5.21 16.48
N VAL A 54 10.68 4.63 17.67
CA VAL A 54 9.54 4.90 18.57
C VAL A 54 9.56 6.32 19.10
N GLU A 55 10.73 6.89 19.37
CA GLU A 55 10.84 8.23 19.94
C GLU A 55 10.50 9.29 18.89
N VAL A 56 10.96 9.10 17.64
CA VAL A 56 10.58 9.99 16.52
C VAL A 56 9.07 9.90 16.24
N LEU A 57 8.48 8.70 16.27
CA LEU A 57 7.03 8.56 16.14
C LEU A 57 6.28 9.21 17.32
N ALA A 58 6.78 9.05 18.54
CA ALA A 58 6.19 9.67 19.73
C ALA A 58 6.24 11.21 19.64
N GLU A 59 7.32 11.78 19.09
CA GLU A 59 7.43 13.20 18.79
C GLU A 59 6.38 13.63 17.76
N PHE A 60 6.25 12.89 16.66
CA PHE A 60 5.23 13.15 15.64
C PHE A 60 3.81 13.12 16.22
N LEU A 61 3.54 12.22 17.17
CA LEU A 61 2.25 12.10 17.85
C LEU A 61 2.00 13.18 18.92
N LYS A 62 3.01 13.98 19.29
CA LYS A 62 2.79 15.10 20.23
C LYS A 62 1.76 16.07 19.65
N GLY A 63 0.86 16.52 20.51
CA GLY A 63 -0.28 17.34 20.12
C GLY A 63 -1.37 16.60 19.33
N LYS A 64 -1.18 15.35 18.89
CA LYS A 64 -2.22 14.53 18.24
C LYS A 64 -2.90 13.56 19.20
N VAL A 65 -2.29 13.31 20.33
CA VAL A 65 -2.87 12.53 21.44
C VAL A 65 -2.89 13.36 22.72
N ALA A 66 -3.58 12.86 23.75
CA ALA A 66 -3.55 13.50 25.06
C ALA A 66 -2.12 13.52 25.65
N ASP A 67 -1.82 14.56 26.43
CA ASP A 67 -0.48 14.76 27.00
C ASP A 67 -0.01 13.54 27.79
N GLY A 68 1.26 13.16 27.61
CA GLY A 68 1.86 11.99 28.24
C GLY A 68 1.48 10.64 27.62
N HIS A 69 0.64 10.59 26.58
CA HIS A 69 0.25 9.33 25.93
C HIS A 69 0.96 9.04 24.60
N SER A 70 1.71 9.99 24.03
CA SER A 70 2.33 9.82 22.70
C SER A 70 3.29 8.64 22.63
N LYS A 71 4.13 8.46 23.65
CA LYS A 71 5.04 7.31 23.75
C LYS A 71 4.30 5.97 23.79
N ARG A 72 3.24 5.87 24.60
CA ARG A 72 2.44 4.63 24.71
C ARG A 72 1.71 4.29 23.42
N ALA A 73 1.21 5.30 22.70
CA ALA A 73 0.61 5.10 21.38
C ALA A 73 1.65 4.63 20.37
N ALA A 74 2.85 5.23 20.35
CA ALA A 74 3.96 4.82 19.49
C ALA A 74 4.43 3.38 19.79
N GLU A 75 4.56 3.00 21.06
CA GLU A 75 4.92 1.64 21.48
C GLU A 75 3.85 0.60 21.05
N ALA A 76 2.57 0.95 21.12
CA ALA A 76 1.49 0.09 20.65
C ALA A 76 1.53 -0.12 19.13
N ILE A 77 1.82 0.95 18.37
CA ILE A 77 2.04 0.89 16.92
C ILE A 77 3.24 0.00 16.58
N ALA A 78 4.38 0.21 17.24
CA ALA A 78 5.58 -0.58 17.06
C ALA A 78 5.31 -2.07 17.29
N ARG A 79 4.72 -2.41 18.44
CA ARG A 79 4.36 -3.78 18.77
C ARG A 79 3.44 -4.42 17.73
N ARG A 80 2.44 -3.68 17.24
CA ARG A 80 1.52 -4.16 16.21
C ARG A 80 2.25 -4.48 14.89
N VAL A 81 3.12 -3.60 14.43
CA VAL A 81 3.87 -3.74 13.17
C VAL A 81 4.93 -4.84 13.25
N ASP A 82 5.74 -4.83 14.31
CA ASP A 82 6.93 -5.67 14.40
C ASP A 82 6.58 -7.12 14.76
N SER A 83 5.68 -7.29 15.73
CA SER A 83 5.45 -8.59 16.38
C SER A 83 4.10 -9.23 16.08
N VAL A 84 3.03 -8.42 15.94
CA VAL A 84 1.66 -8.94 15.82
C VAL A 84 1.30 -9.21 14.36
N GLY A 85 1.55 -8.24 13.49
CA GLY A 85 1.15 -8.28 12.09
C GLY A 85 -0.08 -7.44 11.76
N ILE A 86 -0.25 -7.20 10.47
CA ILE A 86 -1.27 -6.36 9.84
C ILE A 86 -1.87 -7.17 8.69
N LYS A 87 -3.11 -7.62 8.85
CA LYS A 87 -3.84 -8.28 7.77
C LYS A 87 -4.34 -7.24 6.77
N ILE A 88 -3.88 -7.34 5.53
CA ILE A 88 -4.42 -6.57 4.41
C ILE A 88 -5.33 -7.51 3.62
N ALA A 89 -6.63 -7.52 3.97
CA ALA A 89 -7.62 -8.46 3.43
C ALA A 89 -7.87 -8.28 1.92
N VAL A 90 -7.65 -7.07 1.41
CA VAL A 90 -7.86 -6.71 0.00
C VAL A 90 -6.88 -7.40 -0.92
N LYS A 91 -7.39 -8.05 -1.97
CA LYS A 91 -6.57 -8.69 -3.01
C LYS A 91 -6.39 -7.77 -4.22
N LEU A 92 -5.28 -7.95 -4.94
CA LEU A 92 -5.15 -7.39 -6.28
C LEU A 92 -6.21 -8.05 -7.18
N PRO A 93 -6.85 -7.30 -8.08
CA PRO A 93 -7.82 -7.87 -9.00
C PRO A 93 -7.11 -8.73 -10.06
N GLU A 94 -7.86 -9.61 -10.72
CA GLU A 94 -7.32 -10.48 -11.77
C GLU A 94 -6.85 -9.72 -13.03
N LYS A 95 -7.38 -8.51 -13.24
CA LYS A 95 -7.05 -7.64 -14.38
C LYS A 95 -6.75 -6.22 -13.90
N ASP A 96 -5.83 -5.55 -14.61
CA ASP A 96 -5.57 -4.14 -14.38
C ASP A 96 -6.66 -3.24 -15.01
N ARG A 97 -6.50 -1.92 -14.87
CA ARG A 97 -7.46 -0.92 -15.37
C ARG A 97 -7.59 -0.93 -16.90
N ASP A 98 -6.61 -1.47 -17.61
CA ASP A 98 -6.63 -1.63 -19.07
C ASP A 98 -7.22 -2.99 -19.48
N GLY A 99 -7.66 -3.81 -18.52
CA GLY A 99 -8.17 -5.17 -18.75
C GLY A 99 -7.09 -6.21 -19.00
N LYS A 100 -5.80 -5.89 -18.77
CA LYS A 100 -4.70 -6.85 -18.94
C LYS A 100 -4.60 -7.77 -17.73
N PRO A 101 -4.33 -9.07 -17.92
CA PRO A 101 -4.15 -10.00 -16.81
C PRO A 101 -3.05 -9.57 -15.85
N ILE A 102 -3.35 -9.63 -14.55
CA ILE A 102 -2.39 -9.47 -13.47
C ILE A 102 -1.94 -10.87 -13.06
N SER A 103 -0.64 -11.12 -13.07
CA SER A 103 -0.06 -12.38 -12.59
C SER A 103 0.99 -12.11 -11.52
N SER A 104 1.01 -13.00 -10.54
CA SER A 104 2.04 -13.08 -9.52
C SER A 104 2.96 -14.26 -9.83
N LYS A 105 4.26 -14.08 -9.59
CA LYS A 105 5.24 -15.18 -9.65
C LYS A 105 5.53 -15.76 -8.27
N LEU A 106 4.76 -15.36 -7.26
CA LEU A 106 4.95 -15.79 -5.89
C LEU A 106 4.51 -17.25 -5.76
N THR A 107 5.40 -18.11 -5.28
CA THR A 107 5.13 -19.53 -5.03
C THR A 107 5.09 -19.79 -3.53
N ASP A 108 4.43 -20.86 -3.11
CA ASP A 108 4.39 -21.25 -1.69
C ASP A 108 5.80 -21.42 -1.10
N VAL A 109 6.74 -21.97 -1.87
CA VAL A 109 8.15 -22.11 -1.46
C VAL A 109 8.77 -20.74 -1.19
N THR A 110 8.58 -19.78 -2.10
CA THR A 110 9.08 -18.40 -1.94
C THR A 110 8.43 -17.70 -0.73
N VAL A 111 7.15 -17.95 -0.47
CA VAL A 111 6.46 -17.43 0.71
C VAL A 111 7.07 -18.01 1.98
N GLN A 112 7.29 -19.33 2.04
CA GLN A 112 7.91 -19.95 3.22
C GLN A 112 9.34 -19.44 3.46
N GLU A 113 10.14 -19.28 2.40
CA GLU A 113 11.48 -18.69 2.49
C GLU A 113 11.46 -17.24 3.00
N LEU A 114 10.51 -16.44 2.50
CA LEU A 114 10.27 -15.06 2.94
C LEU A 114 9.90 -15.02 4.43
N LEU A 115 8.96 -15.86 4.86
CA LEU A 115 8.46 -15.87 6.23
C LEU A 115 9.48 -16.42 7.23
N ALA A 116 10.30 -17.40 6.85
CA ALA A 116 11.33 -17.96 7.72
C ALA A 116 12.52 -16.99 7.94
N ARG A 117 12.69 -15.99 7.08
CA ARG A 117 13.87 -15.10 7.10
C ARG A 117 13.80 -14.06 8.22
N PRO A 118 14.88 -13.90 9.02
CA PRO A 118 15.01 -12.77 9.94
C PRO A 118 14.99 -11.43 9.20
N PHE A 119 14.35 -10.43 9.79
CA PHE A 119 14.32 -9.12 9.18
C PHE A 119 15.68 -8.42 9.32
N ASP A 120 16.28 -8.01 8.21
CA ASP A 120 17.56 -7.28 8.17
C ASP A 120 17.44 -5.88 7.56
N ASN A 121 16.22 -5.47 7.22
CA ASN A 121 15.88 -4.20 6.58
C ASN A 121 16.50 -3.99 5.18
N GLU A 122 17.15 -4.98 4.58
CA GLU A 122 17.75 -4.88 3.24
C GLU A 122 16.80 -5.48 2.19
N ILE A 123 16.28 -4.65 1.28
CA ILE A 123 15.24 -5.05 0.31
C ILE A 123 15.63 -6.34 -0.43
N ARG A 124 16.89 -6.41 -0.85
CA ARG A 124 17.42 -7.53 -1.62
C ARG A 124 17.43 -8.85 -0.85
N GLN A 125 17.73 -8.80 0.43
CA GLN A 125 17.79 -9.98 1.29
C GLN A 125 16.39 -10.41 1.70
N MET A 126 15.52 -9.44 1.97
CA MET A 126 14.15 -9.67 2.37
C MET A 126 13.27 -10.23 1.26
N PHE A 127 13.61 -9.94 0.00
CA PHE A 127 12.78 -10.30 -1.15
C PHE A 127 13.58 -11.11 -2.20
N PRO A 128 14.14 -12.28 -1.82
CA PRO A 128 14.99 -13.07 -2.69
C PRO A 128 14.17 -13.59 -3.88
N GLY A 129 14.63 -13.33 -5.10
CA GLY A 129 14.00 -13.86 -6.30
C GLY A 129 12.65 -13.24 -6.69
N VAL A 130 12.17 -12.21 -5.98
CA VAL A 130 10.93 -11.50 -6.33
C VAL A 130 11.19 -10.15 -7.02
N GLY A 131 12.26 -10.07 -7.82
CA GLY A 131 12.54 -8.92 -8.69
C GLY A 131 13.62 -7.97 -8.19
N PHE A 132 14.15 -8.16 -6.99
CA PHE A 132 15.24 -7.36 -6.41
C PHE A 132 16.60 -8.06 -6.42
N GLY A 133 16.73 -9.15 -7.18
CA GLY A 133 17.93 -9.98 -7.23
C GLY A 133 17.85 -11.13 -6.22
N ARG A 134 18.99 -11.77 -5.97
CA ARG A 134 19.14 -12.87 -5.02
C ARG A 134 20.18 -12.52 -3.95
N PRO A 135 20.11 -13.12 -2.76
CA PRO A 135 21.20 -13.10 -1.81
C PRO A 135 22.51 -13.59 -2.46
N GLY A 136 23.59 -12.81 -2.34
CA GLY A 136 24.91 -13.19 -2.86
C GLY A 136 25.30 -12.63 -4.24
N ASP A 137 24.38 -12.11 -5.05
CA ASP A 137 24.73 -11.28 -6.23
C ASP A 137 25.69 -10.14 -5.85
N LYS A 138 26.69 -9.88 -6.70
CA LYS A 138 27.72 -8.87 -6.39
C LYS A 138 27.32 -7.44 -6.78
N ALA A 139 26.33 -7.29 -7.65
CA ALA A 139 25.89 -6.02 -8.18
C ALA A 139 24.42 -5.75 -7.83
N GLU A 140 24.10 -4.49 -7.60
CA GLU A 140 22.73 -4.01 -7.46
C GLU A 140 22.00 -4.08 -8.81
N ASN A 141 20.76 -4.57 -8.80
CA ASN A 141 19.94 -4.64 -10.01
C ASN A 141 19.23 -3.31 -10.32
N ASP A 142 18.76 -3.15 -11.56
CA ASP A 142 18.16 -1.89 -12.02
C ASP A 142 16.89 -1.51 -11.26
N SER A 143 16.11 -2.49 -10.76
CA SER A 143 14.90 -2.21 -9.98
C SER A 143 15.21 -1.64 -8.59
N LEU A 144 16.22 -2.17 -7.88
CA LEU A 144 16.68 -1.62 -6.60
C LEU A 144 17.24 -0.21 -6.79
N ARG A 145 18.08 -0.02 -7.81
CA ARG A 145 18.64 1.28 -8.14
C ARG A 145 17.54 2.30 -8.45
N SER A 146 16.56 1.92 -9.27
CA SER A 146 15.45 2.79 -9.64
C SER A 146 14.55 3.13 -8.46
N LEU A 147 14.28 2.18 -7.56
CA LEU A 147 13.53 2.45 -6.31
C LEU A 147 14.24 3.49 -5.45
N ARG A 148 15.56 3.33 -5.24
CA ARG A 148 16.35 4.28 -4.47
C ARG A 148 16.36 5.66 -5.13
N GLU A 149 16.69 5.74 -6.41
CA GLU A 149 16.88 7.01 -7.13
C GLU A 149 15.57 7.75 -7.40
N ARG A 150 14.48 7.04 -7.70
CA ARG A 150 13.21 7.64 -8.12
C ARG A 150 12.21 7.82 -6.99
N ALA A 151 12.22 6.92 -6.01
CA ALA A 151 11.26 6.92 -4.91
C ALA A 151 11.90 7.19 -3.54
N GLY A 152 13.24 7.21 -3.43
CA GLY A 152 13.93 7.32 -2.14
C GLY A 152 13.75 6.07 -1.27
N ILE A 153 13.40 4.94 -1.87
CA ILE A 153 13.17 3.67 -1.18
C ILE A 153 14.45 2.84 -1.27
N ASP A 154 15.26 2.91 -0.22
CA ASP A 154 16.54 2.20 -0.06
C ASP A 154 16.49 1.08 0.99
N THR A 155 15.49 1.10 1.89
CA THR A 155 15.29 0.10 2.94
C THR A 155 13.96 -0.63 2.79
N THR A 156 13.89 -1.82 3.38
CA THR A 156 12.66 -2.61 3.39
C THR A 156 11.54 -1.92 4.16
N ASN A 157 11.86 -1.22 5.26
CA ASN A 157 10.90 -0.41 6.00
C ASN A 157 10.25 0.65 5.11
N LYS A 158 11.03 1.40 4.32
CA LYS A 158 10.49 2.40 3.39
C LYS A 158 9.63 1.77 2.30
N LEU A 159 9.94 0.53 1.88
CA LEU A 159 9.12 -0.20 0.91
C LEU A 159 7.76 -0.60 1.51
N TYR A 160 7.73 -1.14 2.73
CA TYR A 160 6.46 -1.40 3.44
C TYR A 160 5.68 -0.12 3.72
N ALA A 161 6.37 0.95 4.10
CA ALA A 161 5.73 2.23 4.32
C ALA A 161 5.07 2.78 3.05
N ALA A 162 5.74 2.67 1.89
CA ALA A 162 5.17 3.07 0.61
C ALA A 162 3.87 2.31 0.31
N MET A 163 3.83 1.00 0.59
CA MET A 163 2.62 0.19 0.45
C MET A 163 1.50 0.66 1.38
N LEU A 164 1.76 0.77 2.68
CA LEU A 164 0.74 1.13 3.67
C LEU A 164 0.21 2.55 3.48
N ARG A 165 1.05 3.46 2.97
CA ARG A 165 0.67 4.83 2.63
C ARG A 165 -0.38 4.92 1.53
N CYS A 166 -0.43 3.94 0.61
CA CYS A 166 -1.45 3.88 -0.42
C CYS A 166 -2.83 3.48 0.10
N LEU A 167 -2.92 2.91 1.31
CA LEU A 167 -4.17 2.45 1.92
C LEU A 167 -4.78 3.59 2.75
N ALA A 168 -5.24 4.63 2.07
CA ALA A 168 -5.74 5.85 2.69
C ALA A 168 -7.15 5.67 3.29
N SER A 169 -7.91 4.70 2.80
CA SER A 169 -9.23 4.35 3.33
C SER A 169 -9.16 3.41 4.52
N PRO A 170 -10.01 3.57 5.55
CA PRO A 170 -10.19 2.57 6.61
C PRO A 170 -10.58 1.19 6.07
N THR A 171 -11.36 1.17 5.00
CA THR A 171 -11.67 -0.03 4.21
C THR A 171 -10.88 0.03 2.91
N PRO A 172 -9.66 -0.54 2.86
CA PRO A 172 -8.86 -0.42 1.67
C PRO A 172 -9.55 -1.13 0.50
N SER A 173 -9.18 -0.76 -0.71
CA SER A 173 -9.79 -1.22 -1.95
C SER A 173 -8.74 -1.80 -2.89
N SER A 174 -9.18 -2.69 -3.78
CA SER A 174 -8.30 -3.25 -4.82
C SER A 174 -7.70 -2.16 -5.71
N ASP A 175 -8.39 -1.02 -5.87
CA ASP A 175 -7.92 0.14 -6.63
C ASP A 175 -6.72 0.85 -5.99
N GLU A 176 -6.63 0.88 -4.65
CA GLU A 176 -5.47 1.42 -3.94
C GLU A 176 -4.24 0.53 -4.17
N LEU A 177 -4.41 -0.80 -4.15
CA LEU A 177 -3.33 -1.74 -4.50
C LEU A 177 -2.93 -1.66 -5.98
N LEU A 178 -3.89 -1.43 -6.89
CA LEU A 178 -3.59 -1.15 -8.29
C LEU A 178 -2.78 0.13 -8.46
N THR A 179 -3.09 1.17 -7.69
CA THR A 179 -2.36 2.44 -7.71
C THR A 179 -0.91 2.23 -7.26
N LEU A 180 -0.67 1.46 -6.19
CA LEU A 180 0.68 1.06 -5.79
C LEU A 180 1.40 0.26 -6.89
N ARG A 181 0.70 -0.66 -7.57
CA ARG A 181 1.26 -1.44 -8.67
C ARG A 181 1.68 -0.55 -9.85
N GLU A 182 0.89 0.47 -10.16
CA GLU A 182 1.22 1.48 -11.18
C GLU A 182 2.44 2.30 -10.77
N GLN A 183 2.48 2.77 -9.51
CA GLN A 183 3.62 3.50 -8.92
C GLN A 183 4.92 2.67 -8.97
N PHE A 184 4.88 1.38 -8.67
CA PHE A 184 6.01 0.48 -8.86
C PHE A 184 6.54 0.49 -10.30
N GLY A 185 5.68 0.69 -11.29
CA GLY A 185 6.11 0.91 -12.68
C GLY A 185 6.86 2.21 -12.89
N GLU A 186 6.38 3.29 -12.31
CA GLU A 186 7.02 4.61 -12.40
C GLU A 186 8.37 4.63 -11.67
N TRP A 187 8.47 3.88 -10.56
CA TRP A 187 9.69 3.70 -9.77
C TRP A 187 10.67 2.67 -10.37
N GLY A 188 10.38 2.11 -11.54
CA GLY A 188 11.30 1.23 -12.27
C GLY A 188 11.37 -0.22 -11.75
N VAL A 189 10.39 -0.66 -10.97
CA VAL A 189 10.24 -2.08 -10.63
C VAL A 189 9.85 -2.85 -11.89
N ALA A 190 10.61 -3.91 -12.19
CA ALA A 190 10.41 -4.73 -13.37
C ALA A 190 8.96 -5.22 -13.49
N GLY A 191 8.38 -5.08 -14.69
CA GLY A 191 6.95 -5.31 -14.97
C GLY A 191 6.41 -6.64 -14.45
N GLY A 192 7.18 -7.72 -14.64
CA GLY A 192 6.80 -9.07 -14.22
C GLY A 192 6.91 -9.36 -12.72
N TYR A 193 7.29 -8.38 -11.89
CA TYR A 193 7.48 -8.56 -10.43
C TYR A 193 6.63 -7.61 -9.58
N LYS A 194 6.00 -6.58 -10.15
CA LYS A 194 5.22 -5.58 -9.39
C LYS A 194 4.17 -6.23 -8.48
N THR A 195 3.37 -7.13 -9.04
CA THR A 195 2.36 -7.90 -8.31
C THR A 195 2.99 -8.82 -7.28
N THR A 196 4.05 -9.55 -7.67
CA THR A 196 4.79 -10.46 -6.79
C THR A 196 5.31 -9.76 -5.54
N VAL A 197 5.86 -8.54 -5.69
CA VAL A 197 6.37 -7.74 -4.56
C VAL A 197 5.23 -7.32 -3.64
N ILE A 198 4.09 -6.86 -4.18
CA ILE A 198 2.92 -6.49 -3.37
C ILE A 198 2.41 -7.70 -2.57
N GLU A 199 2.30 -8.86 -3.20
CA GLU A 199 1.85 -10.06 -2.50
C GLU A 199 2.85 -10.54 -1.46
N ALA A 200 4.16 -10.53 -1.76
CA ALA A 200 5.19 -10.86 -0.79
C ALA A 200 5.11 -9.94 0.44
N MET A 201 4.98 -8.63 0.23
CA MET A 201 4.82 -7.68 1.32
C MET A 201 3.58 -7.99 2.17
N ARG A 202 2.44 -8.30 1.54
CA ARG A 202 1.20 -8.67 2.26
C ARG A 202 1.41 -9.90 3.14
N GLN A 203 2.07 -10.95 2.62
CA GLN A 203 2.32 -12.17 3.38
C GLN A 203 3.17 -11.90 4.63
N ARG A 204 4.21 -11.09 4.50
CA ARG A 204 5.09 -10.78 5.65
C ARG A 204 4.43 -9.83 6.66
N LEU A 205 3.66 -8.86 6.20
CA LEU A 205 2.88 -8.01 7.10
C LEU A 205 1.88 -8.83 7.91
N ASP A 206 1.28 -9.86 7.30
CA ASP A 206 0.32 -10.75 7.96
C ASP A 206 0.90 -11.51 9.16
N THR A 207 2.21 -11.73 9.23
CA THR A 207 2.86 -12.39 10.36
C THR A 207 3.51 -11.43 11.37
N GLY A 208 3.69 -10.16 10.98
CA GLY A 208 4.57 -9.21 11.66
C GLY A 208 5.97 -9.19 11.02
N ILE A 209 6.55 -7.99 10.91
CA ILE A 209 7.79 -7.77 10.14
C ILE A 209 8.98 -8.54 10.71
N ASP A 210 9.12 -8.61 12.04
CA ASP A 210 10.24 -9.28 12.70
C ASP A 210 9.92 -10.73 13.10
N ASN A 211 8.70 -11.19 12.82
CA ASN A 211 8.26 -12.51 13.27
C ASN A 211 8.55 -13.59 12.22
N THR A 212 9.33 -14.60 12.60
CA THR A 212 9.69 -15.74 11.74
C THR A 212 9.03 -17.05 12.14
N ARG A 213 8.30 -17.07 13.26
CA ARG A 213 7.78 -18.30 13.88
C ARG A 213 6.26 -18.36 13.92
N ARG A 214 5.59 -17.30 13.49
CA ARG A 214 4.14 -17.21 13.54
C ARG A 214 3.48 -17.70 12.27
N THR A 215 2.29 -18.26 12.47
CA THR A 215 1.32 -18.46 11.40
C THR A 215 0.72 -17.10 11.01
N PRO A 216 0.41 -16.89 9.72
CA PRO A 216 -0.30 -15.69 9.26
C PRO A 216 -1.60 -15.48 10.04
N LEU A 217 -2.04 -14.22 10.21
CA LEU A 217 -3.28 -13.94 10.91
C LEU A 217 -4.47 -14.55 10.15
N GLU A 218 -5.43 -15.08 10.91
CA GLU A 218 -6.63 -15.65 10.33
C GLU A 218 -7.46 -14.57 9.61
N THR A 219 -7.94 -14.90 8.43
CA THR A 219 -8.96 -14.09 7.77
C THR A 219 -10.26 -14.29 8.54
N ILE A 220 -10.68 -13.29 9.31
CA ILE A 220 -12.02 -13.29 9.88
C ILE A 220 -12.98 -13.18 8.69
N ALA A 221 -13.74 -14.25 8.45
CA ALA A 221 -14.74 -14.26 7.38
C ALA A 221 -15.71 -13.10 7.58
N ASP A 222 -16.05 -12.41 6.48
CA ASP A 222 -17.15 -11.46 6.51
C ASP A 222 -18.40 -12.16 7.09
N PRO A 223 -19.18 -11.49 7.95
CA PRO A 223 -20.44 -12.06 8.42
C PRO A 223 -21.26 -12.50 7.19
N PRO A 224 -21.91 -13.69 7.25
CA PRO A 224 -22.59 -14.25 6.09
C PRO A 224 -23.53 -13.21 5.50
N GLU A 225 -23.35 -12.95 4.20
CA GLU A 225 -24.22 -12.09 3.40
C GLU A 225 -25.67 -12.47 3.71
N ALA A 226 -26.47 -11.50 4.16
CA ALA A 226 -27.83 -11.74 4.58
C ALA A 226 -28.56 -12.53 3.46
N PRO A 227 -29.32 -13.59 3.80
CA PRO A 227 -29.94 -14.43 2.79
C PRO A 227 -30.74 -13.54 1.84
N GLU A 228 -30.44 -13.65 0.53
CA GLU A 228 -31.18 -12.93 -0.49
C GLU A 228 -32.68 -13.13 -0.24
N PRO A 229 -33.50 -12.06 -0.22
CA PRO A 229 -34.93 -12.22 -0.04
C PRO A 229 -35.45 -13.20 -1.11
N PRO A 230 -36.38 -14.10 -0.73
CA PRO A 230 -36.83 -15.16 -1.62
C PRO A 230 -37.26 -14.55 -2.95
N ARG A 231 -36.60 -14.99 -4.04
CA ARG A 231 -37.05 -14.68 -5.38
C ARG A 231 -38.47 -15.22 -5.52
N THR A 232 -39.42 -14.31 -5.71
CA THR A 232 -40.77 -14.64 -6.16
C THR A 232 -40.69 -15.07 -7.62
N ASP A 233 -40.36 -16.33 -7.83
CA ASP A 233 -40.61 -17.03 -9.08
C ASP A 233 -42.12 -17.30 -9.19
N GLU A 234 -42.88 -16.32 -9.68
CA GLU A 234 -44.23 -16.57 -10.20
C GLU A 234 -44.34 -16.06 -11.64
N GLY A 235 -44.14 -16.99 -12.57
CA GLY A 235 -45.03 -17.19 -13.70
C GLY A 235 -44.86 -16.28 -14.93
N MET A 236 -44.29 -16.84 -16.00
CA MET A 236 -45.04 -16.99 -17.26
C MET A 236 -44.32 -17.93 -18.25
N PRO A 237 -45.04 -18.91 -18.85
CA PRO A 237 -44.47 -19.78 -19.87
C PRO A 237 -44.54 -19.08 -21.23
N ARG A 238 -43.39 -18.77 -21.85
CA ARG A 238 -43.35 -18.34 -23.26
C ARG A 238 -42.85 -19.47 -24.16
N ARG A 239 -43.85 -20.09 -24.79
CA ARG A 239 -43.90 -20.76 -26.10
C ARG A 239 -42.55 -20.99 -26.81
N ARG A 240 -42.27 -22.28 -27.05
CA ARG A 240 -41.35 -22.75 -28.10
C ARG A 240 -41.86 -22.34 -29.48
N SER A 241 -41.11 -21.53 -30.20
CA SER A 241 -41.17 -21.45 -31.66
C SER A 241 -39.85 -21.93 -32.24
N ARG A 242 -39.90 -23.12 -32.87
CA ARG A 242 -38.91 -23.59 -33.84
C ARG A 242 -38.88 -22.60 -35.00
N ILE A 243 -37.74 -21.98 -35.27
CA ILE A 243 -37.44 -21.46 -36.61
C ILE A 243 -36.01 -21.87 -36.96
N ALA A 244 -35.89 -22.39 -38.17
CA ALA A 244 -34.78 -23.15 -38.72
C ALA A 244 -33.56 -22.29 -39.06
N LYS A 245 -32.39 -22.94 -39.00
CA LYS A 245 -31.12 -22.47 -39.59
C LYS A 245 -31.24 -22.42 -41.11
N PRO A 246 -30.56 -21.46 -41.75
CA PRO A 246 -29.77 -21.77 -42.93
C PRO A 246 -28.29 -21.44 -42.71
N LYS A 247 -27.44 -22.25 -43.37
CA LYS A 247 -25.99 -22.13 -43.51
C LYS A 247 -25.73 -22.22 -45.04
N PRO A 248 -24.50 -22.03 -45.52
CA PRO A 248 -23.78 -20.79 -45.82
C PRO A 248 -23.58 -20.58 -47.35
N GLU A 249 -23.25 -19.36 -47.79
CA GLU A 249 -22.58 -19.14 -49.09
C GLU A 249 -21.44 -18.11 -48.94
N GLU A 250 -20.23 -18.53 -49.27
CA GLU A 250 -19.06 -17.71 -49.66
C GLU A 250 -18.92 -17.82 -51.19
N PRO A 251 -17.97 -17.14 -51.87
CA PRO A 251 -17.41 -15.79 -51.71
C PRO A 251 -17.43 -15.02 -53.06
N ILE A 252 -17.30 -13.69 -53.05
CA ILE A 252 -16.84 -12.95 -54.26
C ILE A 252 -15.85 -11.86 -53.83
N ALA A 253 -14.66 -11.92 -54.44
CA ALA A 253 -13.62 -10.91 -54.39
C ALA A 253 -13.89 -9.80 -55.43
N MET A 254 -13.52 -8.55 -55.12
CA MET A 254 -12.86 -7.58 -56.01
C MET A 254 -13.06 -6.15 -55.50
N GLY A 255 -11.97 -5.36 -55.57
CA GLY A 255 -12.07 -3.97 -56.01
C GLY A 255 -11.70 -2.91 -54.98
N ASP A 256 -10.52 -2.33 -55.18
CA ASP A 256 -10.14 -0.98 -54.78
C ASP A 256 -11.30 0.02 -54.88
N LEU A 257 -11.39 0.98 -53.95
CA LEU A 257 -11.69 2.37 -54.27
C LEU A 257 -11.27 3.32 -53.14
N ARG A 258 -10.58 4.36 -53.58
CA ARG A 258 -10.13 5.54 -52.84
C ARG A 258 -11.29 6.29 -52.16
N GLY A 259 -11.01 6.77 -50.95
CA GLY A 259 -11.23 8.16 -50.56
C GLY A 259 -12.66 8.60 -50.24
N SER A 260 -12.90 8.87 -48.95
CA SER A 260 -13.79 9.95 -48.53
C SER A 260 -13.42 10.44 -47.13
N LYS A 261 -13.20 11.76 -47.06
CA LYS A 261 -13.27 12.61 -45.85
C LYS A 261 -14.71 12.66 -45.34
N LEU A 262 -14.86 13.23 -44.13
CA LEU A 262 -16.07 13.52 -43.33
C LEU A 262 -16.21 12.48 -42.20
N GLU A 263 -16.38 12.80 -40.93
CA GLU A 263 -16.78 14.03 -40.27
C GLU A 263 -16.34 13.95 -38.80
N ALA A 264 -16.04 15.12 -38.21
CA ALA A 264 -15.76 15.25 -36.79
C ALA A 264 -17.08 15.42 -36.03
N GLU A 265 -17.27 14.63 -34.97
CA GLU A 265 -18.27 14.90 -33.92
C GLU A 265 -17.62 14.98 -32.53
N PRO A 266 -18.20 15.78 -31.62
CA PRO A 266 -17.52 16.28 -30.44
C PRO A 266 -17.60 15.29 -29.27
N ARG A 267 -16.45 14.91 -28.72
CA ARG A 267 -16.39 14.17 -27.45
C ARG A 267 -16.75 15.08 -26.28
N ARG A 268 -17.86 14.71 -25.63
CA ARG A 268 -18.39 15.26 -24.37
C ARG A 268 -17.35 15.28 -23.25
N LYS A 269 -17.36 16.39 -22.51
CA LYS A 269 -16.66 16.61 -21.24
C LYS A 269 -17.09 15.58 -20.20
N GLY A 270 -16.12 14.99 -19.50
CA GLY A 270 -16.33 14.06 -18.39
C GLY A 270 -15.01 13.78 -17.67
N GLY A 271 -14.35 14.84 -17.20
CA GLY A 271 -13.03 14.75 -16.57
C GLY A 271 -12.88 15.74 -15.43
N PHE A 272 -13.61 15.52 -14.35
CA PHE A 272 -13.42 16.29 -13.10
C PHE A 272 -13.05 15.41 -11.88
N GLY A 273 -13.14 14.07 -11.98
CA GLY A 273 -12.74 13.17 -10.87
C GLY A 273 -11.26 12.77 -10.84
N ARG A 274 -10.58 12.77 -11.99
CA ARG A 274 -9.19 12.25 -12.12
C ARG A 274 -8.10 13.22 -11.65
N VAL A 275 -8.37 14.52 -11.65
CA VAL A 275 -7.39 15.53 -11.24
C VAL A 275 -7.35 15.65 -9.71
N ALA A 276 -8.49 15.45 -9.03
CA ALA A 276 -8.57 15.59 -7.59
C ALA A 276 -7.76 14.51 -6.83
N ALA A 277 -7.86 13.24 -7.19
CA ALA A 277 -7.16 12.17 -6.49
C ALA A 277 -5.62 12.24 -6.67
N VAL A 278 -5.15 12.56 -7.88
CA VAL A 278 -3.72 12.73 -8.16
C VAL A 278 -3.18 14.00 -7.52
N ALA A 279 -3.95 15.10 -7.52
CA ALA A 279 -3.57 16.34 -6.85
C ALA A 279 -3.52 16.18 -5.32
N VAL A 280 -4.42 15.40 -4.71
CA VAL A 280 -4.39 15.11 -3.26
C VAL A 280 -3.15 14.28 -2.91
N MET A 281 -2.77 13.28 -3.72
CA MET A 281 -1.56 12.49 -3.46
C MET A 281 -0.27 13.30 -3.66
N LEU A 282 -0.21 14.16 -4.68
CA LEU A 282 0.94 15.05 -4.90
C LEU A 282 1.03 16.13 -3.82
N ALA A 283 -0.10 16.71 -3.39
CA ALA A 283 -0.14 17.67 -2.28
C ALA A 283 0.25 17.01 -0.95
N ALA A 284 -0.18 15.77 -0.70
CA ALA A 284 0.29 14.98 0.45
C ALA A 284 1.80 14.65 0.35
N GLY A 285 2.34 14.47 -0.85
CA GLY A 285 3.78 14.33 -1.09
C GLY A 285 4.57 15.61 -0.80
N PHE A 286 4.06 16.78 -1.19
CA PHE A 286 4.69 18.08 -0.94
C PHE A 286 4.58 18.51 0.53
N ALA A 287 3.40 18.36 1.16
CA ALA A 287 3.21 18.60 2.58
C ALA A 287 4.12 17.68 3.41
N TYR A 288 4.37 16.45 2.95
CA TYR A 288 5.29 15.51 3.56
C TYR A 288 6.77 15.90 3.41
N ARG A 289 7.21 16.41 2.24
CA ARG A 289 8.57 16.99 2.11
C ARG A 289 8.77 18.17 3.05
N ALA A 290 7.75 19.00 3.25
CA ALA A 290 7.79 20.10 4.21
C ALA A 290 7.80 19.60 5.67
N LEU A 291 7.02 18.55 5.98
CA LEU A 291 7.02 17.91 7.30
C LEU A 291 8.39 17.30 7.63
N MET A 292 9.00 16.58 6.68
CA MET A 292 10.33 16.00 6.85
C MET A 292 11.42 17.08 6.96
N ALA A 293 11.32 18.17 6.19
CA ALA A 293 12.22 19.32 6.33
C ALA A 293 12.06 20.05 7.68
N SER A 294 10.88 19.96 8.32
CA SER A 294 10.65 20.52 9.67
C SER A 294 11.14 19.62 10.81
N CYS A 295 11.40 18.35 10.53
CA CYS A 295 11.90 17.35 11.49
C CYS A 295 13.43 17.13 11.39
N GLU A 296 14.14 17.82 10.49
CA GLU A 296 15.61 17.80 10.50
C GLU A 296 16.12 18.45 11.80
N PRO A 297 16.87 17.73 12.65
CA PRO A 297 17.54 18.37 13.77
C PRO A 297 18.54 19.38 13.20
N LYS A 298 18.38 20.65 13.55
CA LYS A 298 19.43 21.66 13.36
C LYS A 298 20.62 21.23 14.21
N ILE A 299 21.48 20.39 13.66
CA ILE A 299 22.82 20.15 14.20
C ILE A 299 23.57 21.46 13.94
N GLY A 300 23.45 22.38 14.89
CA GLY A 300 24.35 23.52 14.99
C GLY A 300 25.74 22.97 15.25
N VAL A 301 26.55 22.90 14.19
CA VAL A 301 27.99 22.73 14.31
C VAL A 301 28.49 23.99 15.04
N LEU A 302 28.64 23.89 16.36
CA LEU A 302 29.48 24.79 17.14
C LEU A 302 30.91 24.54 16.66
N LEU A 303 31.34 25.33 15.67
CA LEU A 303 32.76 25.56 15.41
C LEU A 303 33.31 26.22 16.67
N LEU A 304 33.98 25.41 17.50
CA LEU A 304 34.85 25.93 18.55
C LEU A 304 35.99 26.67 17.85
N ASP A 305 35.97 27.98 18.05
CA ASP A 305 37.00 28.92 17.68
C ASP A 305 38.20 28.63 18.60
N ASP A 306 39.21 27.91 18.10
CA ASP A 306 40.51 27.75 18.77
C ASP A 306 41.27 29.08 18.65
N GLY A 307 40.83 30.06 19.43
CA GLY A 307 41.46 31.35 19.63
C GLY A 307 42.31 31.34 20.90
N GLN A 308 43.62 31.52 20.71
CA GLN A 308 44.66 31.74 21.72
C GLN A 308 44.26 32.71 22.86
N GLY A 309 44.80 32.48 24.06
CA GLY A 309 44.90 33.51 25.09
C GLY A 309 45.41 33.02 26.44
N ASP A 310 46.72 33.14 26.67
CA ASP A 310 47.37 33.20 27.99
C ASP A 310 46.57 34.08 28.96
N TRP A 311 46.46 33.69 30.24
CA TRP A 311 46.66 34.54 31.44
C TRP A 311 46.72 33.68 32.72
N LEU A 312 47.90 33.72 33.36
CA LEU A 312 48.30 33.33 34.73
C LEU A 312 48.46 31.84 35.06
#